data_AF-A0A1J5TD79-F1
#
_entry.id   AF-A0A1J5TD79-F1
#
_cell.length_a   1.000
_cell.length_b   1.000
_cell.length_c   1.000
_cell.angle_alpha   90.00
_cell.angle_beta   90.00
_cell.angle_gamma   90.00
#
_symmetry.space_group_name_H-M   'P 1'
#
loop_
_entity.id
_entity.type
_entity.pdbx_description
1 polymer ?
#
loop_
_entity_poly.entity_id
_entity_poly.type
_entity_poly.pdbx_seq_one_letter_code
_entity_poly.pdbx_strand_id
1 'polypeptide(L)'
;MKRLVNLFLIQLKKLRMKKIIVILLLLSAGHLTAQNCVVMVASLKGSYTGECKKGIANGNGTAVGIDTYVGNFKNGYPDGKGKYSWKNGNWYDGYWKKGVFEGEGTLHVAKTNTADANELKGSWANGKFKGVSKRSFTVDVMSNKISDVNVRKAGKTGEDITIVVKSITGGGSTLLGGSPMQTESSVVSSNTIPKVKLTDIQVLSGSYLTKVDNEYSPIANKYTLQHAVFPISLYLSFDSERIKVDLSEKANWIIDVKLDK
;
A
#
# COMPACT_ATOMS: atom_id res chain seq x y z
N MET A 1 7.21 51.23 -57.30
CA MET A 1 6.07 51.12 -56.37
C MET A 1 5.39 49.74 -56.32
N LYS A 2 5.08 49.06 -57.44
CA LYS A 2 4.35 47.76 -57.44
C LYS A 2 5.04 46.60 -56.69
N ARG A 3 6.38 46.50 -56.70
CA ARG A 3 7.13 45.43 -55.99
C ARG A 3 7.09 45.57 -54.45
N LEU A 4 7.13 46.80 -53.93
CA LEU A 4 7.12 47.06 -52.47
C LEU A 4 5.74 46.77 -51.85
N VAL A 5 4.65 47.09 -52.55
CA VAL A 5 3.28 46.77 -52.09
C VAL A 5 3.04 45.26 -52.06
N ASN A 6 3.56 44.51 -53.03
CA ASN A 6 3.39 43.05 -53.09
C ASN A 6 4.18 42.35 -51.96
N LEU A 7 5.41 42.82 -51.68
CA LEU A 7 6.19 42.35 -50.53
C LEU A 7 5.50 42.64 -49.19
N PHE A 8 4.89 43.82 -49.04
CA PHE A 8 4.15 44.19 -47.83
C PHE A 8 2.87 43.35 -47.64
N LEU A 9 2.13 43.09 -48.72
CA LEU A 9 0.94 42.23 -48.70
C LEU A 9 1.27 40.76 -48.39
N ILE A 10 2.40 40.25 -48.87
CA ILE A 10 2.89 38.89 -48.55
C ILE A 10 3.30 38.80 -47.08
N GLN A 11 3.96 39.82 -46.52
CA GLN A 11 4.32 39.86 -45.10
C GLN A 11 3.08 39.99 -44.21
N LEU A 12 2.09 40.80 -44.59
CA LEU A 12 0.79 40.91 -43.89
C LEU A 12 0.00 39.59 -43.92
N LYS A 13 -0.01 38.86 -45.04
CA LYS A 13 -0.62 37.52 -45.15
C LYS A 13 0.12 36.48 -44.31
N LYS A 14 1.47 36.50 -44.28
CA LYS A 14 2.28 35.65 -43.40
C LYS A 14 2.09 35.98 -41.91
N LEU A 15 1.90 37.25 -41.56
CA LEU A 15 1.65 37.69 -40.19
C LEU A 15 0.24 37.28 -39.71
N ARG A 16 -0.77 37.32 -40.60
CA ARG A 16 -2.12 36.78 -40.34
C ARG A 16 -2.12 35.25 -40.21
N MET A 17 -1.41 34.51 -41.07
CA MET A 17 -1.33 33.04 -40.97
C MET A 17 -0.60 32.57 -39.70
N LYS A 18 0.49 33.22 -39.29
CA LYS A 18 1.20 32.85 -38.04
C LYS A 18 0.33 33.06 -36.79
N LYS A 19 -0.49 34.12 -36.75
CA LYS A 19 -1.44 34.33 -35.64
C LYS A 19 -2.57 33.29 -35.64
N ILE A 20 -3.06 32.89 -36.82
CA ILE A 20 -4.09 31.85 -36.94
C ILE A 20 -3.56 30.46 -36.54
N ILE A 21 -2.32 30.12 -36.90
CA ILE A 21 -1.67 28.86 -36.51
C ILE A 21 -1.39 28.80 -35.00
N VAL A 22 -0.98 29.91 -34.38
CA VAL A 22 -0.81 29.97 -32.91
C VAL A 22 -2.15 29.84 -32.18
N ILE A 23 -3.23 30.44 -32.70
CA ILE A 23 -4.59 30.28 -32.14
C ILE A 23 -5.11 28.83 -32.31
N LEU A 24 -4.86 28.19 -33.45
CA LEU A 24 -5.20 26.77 -33.68
C LEU A 24 -4.36 25.80 -32.84
N LEU A 25 -3.07 26.10 -32.60
CA LEU A 25 -2.21 25.33 -31.69
C LEU A 25 -2.63 25.51 -30.22
N LEU A 26 -3.08 26.70 -29.82
CA LEU A 26 -3.64 26.95 -28.48
C LEU A 26 -5.02 26.29 -28.27
N LEU A 27 -5.83 26.13 -29.32
CA LEU A 27 -7.10 25.38 -29.26
C LEU A 27 -6.91 23.85 -29.17
N SER A 28 -5.72 23.35 -29.51
CA SER A 28 -5.36 21.93 -29.34
C SER A 28 -4.76 21.62 -27.95
N ALA A 29 -4.43 22.64 -27.17
CA ALA A 29 -3.93 22.49 -25.82
C ALA A 29 -5.09 22.33 -24.83
N GLY A 30 -5.58 21.09 -24.72
CA GLY A 30 -6.32 20.64 -23.55
C GLY A 30 -7.84 20.75 -23.65
N HIS A 31 -8.47 19.98 -24.54
CA HIS A 31 -9.67 19.27 -24.09
C HIS A 31 -9.23 18.24 -23.03
N LEU A 32 -8.95 18.69 -21.81
CA LEU A 32 -9.24 17.83 -20.66
C LEU A 32 -10.77 17.78 -20.63
N THR A 33 -11.36 16.89 -21.42
CA THR A 33 -12.67 16.38 -21.03
C THR A 33 -12.41 15.77 -19.67
N ALA A 34 -12.87 16.41 -18.60
CA ALA A 34 -12.99 15.78 -17.30
C ALA A 34 -13.82 14.53 -17.56
N GLN A 35 -13.14 13.40 -17.77
CA GLN A 35 -13.82 12.16 -18.10
C GLN A 35 -14.46 11.76 -16.79
N ASN A 36 -15.77 12.00 -16.67
CA ASN A 36 -16.54 11.65 -15.49
C ASN A 36 -16.45 10.13 -15.32
N CYS A 37 -15.54 9.70 -14.45
CA CYS A 37 -15.30 8.29 -14.21
C CYS A 37 -16.45 7.73 -13.40
N VAL A 38 -17.08 6.68 -13.93
CA VAL A 38 -18.25 6.10 -13.32
C VAL A 38 -17.86 5.28 -12.09
N VAL A 39 -18.43 5.65 -10.95
CA VAL A 39 -18.49 4.86 -9.71
C VAL A 39 -19.84 4.13 -9.66
N MET A 40 -19.83 2.84 -9.40
CA MET A 40 -21.02 1.98 -9.48
C MET A 40 -21.84 1.97 -8.18
N VAL A 41 -21.22 2.34 -7.05
CA VAL A 41 -21.90 2.41 -5.75
C VAL A 41 -22.69 3.71 -5.64
N ALA A 42 -24.02 3.61 -5.51
CA ALA A 42 -24.93 4.76 -5.57
C ALA A 42 -24.61 5.85 -4.54
N SER A 43 -24.33 5.48 -3.29
CA SER A 43 -23.95 6.42 -2.21
C SER A 43 -22.62 7.14 -2.47
N LEU A 44 -21.78 6.64 -3.38
CA LEU A 44 -20.50 7.24 -3.76
C LEU A 44 -20.57 8.05 -5.07
N LYS A 45 -21.73 8.14 -5.73
CA LYS A 45 -21.92 8.84 -7.02
C LYS A 45 -21.99 10.37 -6.88
N GLY A 46 -20.92 10.99 -6.39
CA GLY A 46 -20.73 12.44 -6.47
C GLY A 46 -19.52 12.76 -7.33
N SER A 47 -18.43 13.21 -6.71
CA SER A 47 -17.15 13.40 -7.38
C SER A 47 -16.24 12.17 -7.25
N TYR A 48 -15.40 11.95 -8.26
CA TYR A 48 -14.35 10.94 -8.23
C TYR A 48 -13.04 11.54 -8.71
N THR A 49 -11.98 11.29 -7.94
CA THR A 49 -10.60 11.64 -8.30
C THR A 49 -9.74 10.40 -8.14
N GLY A 50 -9.12 9.94 -9.22
CA GLY A 50 -8.27 8.77 -9.18
C GLY A 50 -8.06 8.15 -10.54
N GLU A 51 -7.45 6.96 -10.53
CA GLU A 51 -7.22 6.19 -11.73
C GLU A 51 -8.54 5.78 -12.40
N CYS A 52 -8.55 5.78 -13.73
CA CYS A 52 -9.77 5.59 -14.51
C CYS A 52 -9.47 4.84 -15.80
N LYS A 53 -10.25 3.78 -16.06
CA LYS A 53 -10.05 2.91 -17.21
C LYS A 53 -11.35 2.81 -17.99
N LYS A 54 -11.33 3.28 -19.24
CA LYS A 54 -12.48 3.30 -20.15
C LYS A 54 -13.70 4.01 -19.54
N GLY A 55 -13.46 5.16 -18.88
CA GLY A 55 -14.52 5.95 -18.24
C GLY A 55 -15.10 5.35 -16.95
N ILE A 56 -14.45 4.32 -16.37
CA ILE A 56 -14.90 3.65 -15.15
C ILE A 56 -13.77 3.72 -14.11
N ALA A 57 -14.09 4.00 -12.85
CA ALA A 57 -13.10 4.03 -11.77
C ALA A 57 -12.36 2.67 -11.66
N ASN A 58 -11.03 2.70 -11.67
CA ASN A 58 -10.18 1.50 -11.70
C ASN A 58 -8.77 1.86 -11.23
N GLY A 59 -8.25 1.19 -10.20
CA GLY A 59 -7.01 1.59 -9.50
C GLY A 59 -7.30 2.40 -8.24
N ASN A 60 -6.32 3.14 -7.73
CA ASN A 60 -6.51 3.94 -6.52
C ASN A 60 -7.31 5.21 -6.80
N GLY A 61 -8.22 5.55 -5.89
CA GLY A 61 -9.00 6.77 -6.00
C GLY A 61 -9.81 7.14 -4.76
N THR A 62 -10.43 8.30 -4.85
CA THR A 62 -11.34 8.86 -3.85
C THR A 62 -12.67 9.16 -4.50
N ALA A 63 -13.75 8.58 -3.98
CA ALA A 63 -15.12 8.89 -4.35
C ALA A 63 -15.83 9.62 -3.21
N VAL A 64 -16.48 10.74 -3.49
CA VAL A 64 -17.20 11.55 -2.51
C VAL A 64 -18.64 11.74 -3.00
N GLY A 65 -19.59 11.14 -2.30
CA GLY A 65 -21.03 11.26 -2.57
C GLY A 65 -21.80 11.59 -1.29
N ILE A 66 -22.85 10.81 -1.00
CA ILE A 66 -23.49 10.78 0.31
C ILE A 66 -22.51 10.22 1.35
N ASP A 67 -21.79 9.19 0.95
CA ASP A 67 -20.70 8.57 1.70
C ASP A 67 -19.36 8.87 1.00
N THR A 68 -18.25 8.57 1.67
CA THR A 68 -16.90 8.75 1.12
C THR A 68 -16.16 7.43 1.11
N TYR A 69 -15.44 7.13 0.03
CA TYR A 69 -14.51 6.01 -0.03
C TYR A 69 -13.15 6.46 -0.55
N VAL A 70 -12.08 5.99 0.09
CA VAL A 70 -10.69 6.19 -0.32
C VAL A 70 -10.04 4.82 -0.40
N GLY A 71 -9.56 4.42 -1.58
CA GLY A 71 -8.91 3.13 -1.74
C GLY A 71 -8.93 2.61 -3.18
N ASN A 72 -8.81 1.30 -3.31
CA ASN A 72 -8.73 0.65 -4.61
C ASN A 72 -10.13 0.44 -5.21
N PHE A 73 -10.22 0.63 -6.53
CA PHE A 73 -11.40 0.39 -7.35
C PHE A 73 -11.13 -0.65 -8.43
N LYS A 74 -12.13 -1.45 -8.76
CA LYS A 74 -12.15 -2.32 -9.93
C LYS A 74 -13.52 -2.29 -10.57
N ASN A 75 -13.56 -1.97 -11.86
CA ASN A 75 -14.80 -1.85 -12.63
C ASN A 75 -15.86 -0.96 -11.94
N GLY A 76 -15.41 0.13 -11.31
CA GLY A 76 -16.27 1.12 -10.67
C GLY A 76 -16.73 0.77 -9.26
N TYR A 77 -16.32 -0.37 -8.71
CA TYR A 77 -16.61 -0.78 -7.33
C TYR A 77 -15.36 -0.68 -6.46
N PRO A 78 -15.50 -0.34 -5.16
CA PRO A 78 -14.48 -0.63 -4.15
C PRO A 78 -14.02 -2.11 -4.23
N ASP A 79 -12.73 -2.34 -4.42
CA ASP A 79 -12.15 -3.68 -4.60
C ASP A 79 -10.67 -3.65 -4.22
N GLY A 80 -10.26 -4.40 -3.20
CA GLY A 80 -8.93 -4.30 -2.57
C GLY A 80 -8.97 -3.60 -1.22
N LYS A 81 -7.86 -2.97 -0.80
CA LYS A 81 -7.80 -2.18 0.45
C LYS A 81 -8.46 -0.81 0.27
N GLY A 82 -9.21 -0.37 1.28
CA GLY A 82 -9.76 0.97 1.32
C GLY A 82 -10.56 1.26 2.59
N LYS A 83 -10.83 2.55 2.80
CA LYS A 83 -11.63 3.08 3.90
C LYS A 83 -12.92 3.70 3.37
N TYR A 84 -14.05 3.30 3.95
CA TYR A 84 -15.36 3.86 3.67
C TYR A 84 -15.91 4.54 4.91
N SER A 85 -16.36 5.78 4.74
CA SER A 85 -16.96 6.60 5.78
C SER A 85 -18.41 6.86 5.39
N TRP A 86 -19.34 6.41 6.23
CA TRP A 86 -20.75 6.68 6.02
C TRP A 86 -21.12 8.06 6.56
N LYS A 87 -22.16 8.65 5.98
CA LYS A 87 -22.74 9.92 6.46
C LYS A 87 -23.10 9.91 7.95
N ASN A 88 -23.46 8.77 8.51
CA ASN A 88 -23.83 8.62 9.93
C ASN A 88 -22.63 8.65 10.90
N GLY A 89 -21.40 8.80 10.39
CA GLY A 89 -20.17 8.85 11.19
C GLY A 89 -19.51 7.48 11.41
N ASN A 90 -20.16 6.39 11.04
CA ASN A 90 -19.52 5.08 11.00
C ASN A 90 -18.40 5.08 9.96
N TRP A 91 -17.41 4.22 10.13
CA TRP A 91 -16.41 3.96 9.09
C TRP A 91 -15.91 2.52 9.13
N TYR A 92 -15.55 1.98 7.97
CA TYR A 92 -14.94 0.68 7.82
C TYR A 92 -13.60 0.85 7.10
N ASP A 93 -12.54 0.31 7.69
CA ASP A 93 -11.19 0.29 7.13
C ASP A 93 -10.75 -1.16 6.98
N GLY A 94 -10.56 -1.62 5.75
CA GLY A 94 -10.26 -3.02 5.49
C GLY A 94 -10.31 -3.41 4.02
N TYR A 95 -10.57 -4.69 3.78
CA TYR A 95 -10.63 -5.23 2.43
C TYR A 95 -12.06 -5.21 1.86
N TRP A 96 -12.12 -5.08 0.54
CA TRP A 96 -13.31 -4.90 -0.27
C TRP A 96 -13.29 -5.83 -1.45
N LYS A 97 -14.48 -6.30 -1.85
CA LYS A 97 -14.66 -7.07 -3.07
C LYS A 97 -15.99 -6.68 -3.69
N LYS A 98 -15.96 -6.11 -4.90
CA LYS A 98 -17.16 -5.66 -5.63
C LYS A 98 -18.10 -4.77 -4.77
N GLY A 99 -17.54 -3.85 -3.99
CA GLY A 99 -18.29 -2.87 -3.19
C GLY A 99 -18.80 -3.40 -1.84
N VAL A 100 -18.42 -4.61 -1.43
CA VAL A 100 -18.82 -5.23 -0.17
C VAL A 100 -17.59 -5.53 0.68
N PHE A 101 -17.70 -5.40 2.00
CA PHE A 101 -16.58 -5.66 2.91
C PHE A 101 -16.30 -7.16 2.95
N GLU A 102 -15.04 -7.52 2.83
CA GLU A 102 -14.56 -8.89 2.68
C GLU A 102 -13.19 -8.98 3.34
N GLY A 103 -12.79 -10.14 3.86
CA GLY A 103 -11.46 -10.32 4.43
C GLY A 103 -11.29 -9.63 5.79
N GLU A 104 -10.15 -9.00 6.03
CA GLU A 104 -9.85 -8.36 7.32
C GLU A 104 -10.27 -6.89 7.33
N GLY A 105 -10.75 -6.41 8.47
CA GLY A 105 -11.06 -5.00 8.63
C GLY A 105 -11.55 -4.60 10.01
N THR A 106 -11.62 -3.30 10.22
CA THR A 106 -12.14 -2.66 11.43
C THR A 106 -13.36 -1.84 11.05
N LEU A 107 -14.51 -2.16 11.63
CA LEU A 107 -15.69 -1.31 11.61
C LEU A 107 -15.72 -0.49 12.88
N HIS A 108 -15.75 0.83 12.76
CA HIS A 108 -16.08 1.73 13.84
C HIS A 108 -17.52 2.20 13.74
N VAL A 109 -18.23 2.12 14.86
CA VAL A 109 -19.60 2.60 15.00
C VAL A 109 -19.56 3.91 15.78
N ALA A 110 -20.01 5.00 15.18
CA ALA A 110 -20.05 6.30 15.83
C ALA A 110 -21.16 6.29 16.90
N LYS A 111 -20.75 6.01 18.16
CA LYS A 111 -21.48 6.16 19.43
C LYS A 111 -22.98 5.82 19.36
N THR A 112 -23.32 4.63 19.86
CA THR A 112 -24.62 4.41 20.50
C THR A 112 -24.51 4.80 21.99
N ASN A 113 -25.61 5.13 22.67
CA ASN A 113 -25.63 5.47 24.11
C ASN A 113 -25.26 4.29 25.04
N THR A 114 -24.43 3.36 24.60
CA THR A 114 -24.08 2.12 25.29
C THR A 114 -22.57 2.00 25.39
N ALA A 115 -22.09 1.60 26.56
CA ALA A 115 -20.69 1.54 26.96
C ALA A 115 -19.85 0.45 26.26
N ASP A 116 -20.36 -0.15 25.18
CA ASP A 116 -19.69 -1.24 24.48
C ASP A 116 -18.68 -0.70 23.46
N ALA A 117 -17.65 -1.51 23.18
CA ALA A 117 -16.56 -1.15 22.29
C ALA A 117 -17.07 -0.60 20.94
N ASN A 118 -16.68 0.64 20.62
CA ASN A 118 -17.08 1.33 19.39
C ASN A 118 -16.42 0.75 18.12
N GLU A 119 -15.65 -0.35 18.23
CA GLU A 119 -14.89 -0.94 17.13
C GLU A 119 -15.02 -2.48 17.08
N LEU A 120 -15.29 -3.00 15.89
CA LEU A 120 -15.29 -4.42 15.57
C LEU A 120 -14.11 -4.71 14.62
N LYS A 121 -13.03 -5.27 15.16
CA LYS A 121 -11.86 -5.70 14.39
C LYS A 121 -11.89 -7.21 14.16
N GLY A 122 -11.78 -7.63 12.90
CA GLY A 122 -11.70 -9.06 12.57
C GLY A 122 -12.04 -9.39 11.12
N SER A 123 -12.55 -10.60 10.91
CA SER A 123 -12.86 -11.12 9.59
C SER A 123 -14.30 -10.77 9.17
N TRP A 124 -14.45 -10.41 7.90
CA TRP A 124 -15.67 -10.01 7.24
C TRP A 124 -15.87 -10.88 6.01
N ALA A 125 -17.09 -11.30 5.74
CA ALA A 125 -17.42 -11.94 4.46
C ALA A 125 -18.83 -11.58 4.05
N ASN A 126 -18.97 -11.12 2.81
CA ASN A 126 -20.22 -10.59 2.26
C ASN A 126 -20.85 -9.51 3.17
N GLY A 127 -20.03 -8.61 3.71
CA GLY A 127 -20.47 -7.47 4.53
C GLY A 127 -20.89 -7.84 5.96
N LYS A 128 -20.69 -9.09 6.40
CA LYS A 128 -21.05 -9.55 7.75
C LYS A 128 -19.80 -9.84 8.57
N PHE A 129 -19.78 -9.38 9.83
CA PHE A 129 -18.73 -9.72 10.78
C PHE A 129 -18.76 -11.22 11.07
N LYS A 130 -17.63 -11.90 10.85
CA LYS A 130 -17.44 -13.34 11.07
C LYS A 130 -16.76 -13.65 12.39
N GLY A 131 -16.31 -12.63 13.11
CA GLY A 131 -15.61 -12.75 14.39
C GLY A 131 -14.20 -12.18 14.31
N VAL A 132 -13.57 -12.10 15.49
CA VAL A 132 -12.17 -11.70 15.60
C VAL A 132 -11.32 -12.64 14.75
N SER A 133 -10.45 -12.06 13.93
CA SER A 133 -9.60 -12.86 13.06
C SER A 133 -8.75 -13.81 13.86
N LYS A 134 -8.85 -15.11 13.56
CA LYS A 134 -7.94 -16.14 14.08
C LYS A 134 -6.59 -16.11 13.37
N ARG A 135 -6.36 -15.17 12.45
CA ARG A 135 -5.07 -15.05 11.79
C ARG A 135 -4.05 -14.63 12.82
N SER A 136 -3.00 -15.43 12.89
CA SER A 136 -1.86 -15.21 13.76
C SER A 136 -1.09 -13.92 13.45
N PHE A 137 -1.34 -13.30 12.29
CA PHE A 137 -0.71 -12.05 11.87
C PHE A 137 -1.53 -11.26 10.83
N THR A 138 -1.27 -9.96 10.70
CA THR A 138 -1.70 -9.09 9.59
C THR A 138 -0.55 -8.21 9.09
N VAL A 139 -0.59 -7.81 7.82
CA VAL A 139 0.44 -6.93 7.21
C VAL A 139 -0.21 -5.70 6.57
N ASP A 140 0.34 -4.54 6.92
CA ASP A 140 0.04 -3.27 6.27
C ASP A 140 1.29 -2.68 5.61
N VAL A 141 1.20 -2.47 4.30
CA VAL A 141 2.30 -1.99 3.46
C VAL A 141 1.91 -0.61 2.95
N MET A 142 2.65 0.42 3.38
CA MET A 142 2.44 1.80 2.94
C MET A 142 3.58 2.22 2.00
N SER A 143 3.84 1.41 0.96
CA SER A 143 4.98 1.58 0.05
C SER A 143 4.65 1.12 -1.36
N ASN A 144 5.12 1.88 -2.35
CA ASN A 144 5.10 1.49 -3.77
C ASN A 144 6.35 0.73 -4.23
N LYS A 145 7.33 0.52 -3.34
CA LYS A 145 8.60 -0.19 -3.62
C LYS A 145 8.61 -1.63 -3.09
N ILE A 146 7.47 -2.10 -2.57
CA ILE A 146 7.31 -3.44 -2.03
C ILE A 146 6.24 -4.16 -2.85
N SER A 147 6.64 -5.21 -3.57
CA SER A 147 5.68 -6.05 -4.30
C SER A 147 4.99 -7.07 -3.42
N ASP A 148 5.64 -7.53 -2.35
CA ASP A 148 5.08 -8.56 -1.48
C ASP A 148 5.72 -8.58 -0.09
N VAL A 149 4.96 -9.04 0.91
CA VAL A 149 5.44 -9.32 2.26
C VAL A 149 4.84 -10.64 2.73
N ASN A 150 5.68 -11.66 2.85
CA ASN A 150 5.27 -12.97 3.32
C ASN A 150 5.65 -13.15 4.79
N VAL A 151 4.67 -13.53 5.63
CA VAL A 151 4.87 -13.76 7.06
C VAL A 151 4.50 -15.20 7.38
N ARG A 152 5.38 -15.89 8.09
CA ARG A 152 5.19 -17.29 8.46
C ARG A 152 5.79 -17.63 9.82
N LYS A 153 5.22 -18.62 10.49
CA LYS A 153 5.77 -19.17 11.73
C LYS A 153 7.07 -19.95 11.45
N ALA A 154 7.95 -20.01 12.43
CA ALA A 154 9.21 -20.74 12.34
C ALA A 154 9.49 -21.60 13.57
N GLY A 155 9.77 -22.89 13.36
CA GLY A 155 10.24 -23.80 14.42
C GLY A 155 9.31 -23.91 15.63
N LYS A 156 9.86 -24.38 16.75
CA LYS A 156 9.17 -24.47 18.05
C LYS A 156 9.33 -23.15 18.82
N THR A 157 8.25 -22.69 19.43
CA THR A 157 8.23 -21.47 20.26
C THR A 157 8.87 -21.75 21.62
N GLY A 158 9.85 -20.93 22.02
CA GLY A 158 10.46 -20.97 23.35
C GLY A 158 9.88 -19.92 24.31
N GLU A 159 10.59 -19.65 25.41
CA GLU A 159 10.27 -18.53 26.31
C GLU A 159 10.45 -17.19 25.60
N ASP A 160 11.58 -17.03 24.92
CA ASP A 160 11.86 -15.92 24.02
C ASP A 160 11.30 -16.20 22.62
N ILE A 161 10.84 -15.15 21.95
CA ILE A 161 10.46 -15.25 20.54
C ILE A 161 11.58 -14.74 19.64
N THR A 162 11.75 -15.37 18.48
CA THR A 162 12.63 -14.89 17.41
C THR A 162 11.81 -14.31 16.26
N ILE A 163 12.17 -13.12 15.79
CA ILE A 163 11.68 -12.53 14.54
C ILE A 163 12.86 -12.41 13.59
N VAL A 164 12.77 -13.03 12.41
CA VAL A 164 13.75 -12.87 11.34
C VAL A 164 13.12 -12.07 10.21
N VAL A 165 13.72 -10.94 9.87
CA VAL A 165 13.28 -10.08 8.76
C VAL A 165 14.28 -10.22 7.63
N LYS A 166 13.82 -10.64 6.44
CA LYS A 166 14.66 -10.85 5.25
C LYS A 166 14.25 -9.93 4.12
N SER A 167 15.22 -9.26 3.50
CA SER A 167 15.01 -8.56 2.23
C SER A 167 15.28 -9.50 1.06
N ILE A 168 14.33 -9.62 0.12
CA ILE A 168 14.48 -10.40 -1.10
C ILE A 168 14.17 -9.54 -2.34
N THR A 169 14.78 -9.86 -3.48
CA THR A 169 14.42 -9.24 -4.78
C THR A 169 13.79 -10.29 -5.68
N GLY A 170 12.94 -9.87 -6.62
CA GLY A 170 12.36 -10.77 -7.63
C GLY A 170 13.44 -11.33 -8.56
N GLY A 171 13.96 -12.53 -8.26
CA GLY A 171 14.94 -13.20 -9.11
C GLY A 171 15.76 -14.36 -8.51
N GLY A 172 15.39 -14.95 -7.36
CA GLY A 172 16.20 -16.02 -6.76
C GLY A 172 15.41 -16.95 -5.85
N SER A 173 14.76 -17.94 -6.45
CA SER A 173 14.30 -19.14 -5.75
C SER A 173 15.22 -20.30 -6.11
N THR A 174 16.22 -20.58 -5.29
CA THR A 174 16.81 -21.93 -5.17
C THR A 174 17.31 -22.14 -3.74
N LEU A 175 16.92 -23.29 -3.20
CA LEU A 175 17.35 -23.90 -1.94
C LEU A 175 18.88 -23.97 -1.84
N LEU A 176 19.43 -24.01 -0.63
CA LEU A 176 20.30 -25.10 -0.14
C LEU A 176 20.81 -24.78 1.28
N GLY A 177 20.68 -25.76 2.16
CA GLY A 177 21.45 -25.81 3.40
C GLY A 177 22.89 -26.23 3.11
N GLY A 178 23.83 -25.73 3.90
CA GLY A 178 25.23 -26.10 3.88
C GLY A 178 26.05 -25.22 4.83
N SER A 179 26.81 -25.87 5.72
CA SER A 179 27.72 -25.25 6.70
C SER A 179 28.81 -24.37 6.06
N PRO A 180 29.51 -23.51 6.83
CA PRO A 180 30.41 -22.51 6.29
C PRO A 180 31.86 -23.00 6.20
N MET A 181 32.56 -22.77 5.07
CA MET A 181 33.99 -22.41 5.07
C MET A 181 34.53 -21.97 3.68
N GLN A 182 35.27 -20.85 3.70
CA GLN A 182 36.38 -20.38 2.85
C GLN A 182 36.16 -19.78 1.42
N THR A 183 36.41 -18.47 1.39
CA THR A 183 37.22 -17.64 0.46
C THR A 183 37.36 -18.00 -1.02
N GLU A 184 36.94 -17.08 -1.88
CA GLU A 184 37.80 -16.45 -2.89
C GLU A 184 37.16 -15.17 -3.47
N SER A 185 38.00 -14.15 -3.69
CA SER A 185 37.64 -12.85 -4.27
C SER A 185 37.30 -12.99 -5.76
N SER A 186 36.18 -12.40 -6.19
CA SER A 186 35.89 -12.11 -7.60
C SER A 186 34.89 -10.95 -7.68
N VAL A 187 35.27 -9.95 -8.47
CA VAL A 187 34.55 -8.68 -8.71
C VAL A 187 33.12 -8.94 -9.19
N VAL A 188 32.11 -8.46 -8.45
CA VAL A 188 30.70 -8.43 -8.89
C VAL A 188 30.05 -7.12 -8.44
N SER A 189 29.43 -6.42 -9.39
CA SER A 189 28.70 -5.16 -9.23
C SER A 189 27.86 -5.10 -7.94
N SER A 190 28.08 -4.09 -7.11
CA SER A 190 27.37 -3.88 -5.84
C SER A 190 25.92 -3.42 -6.05
N ASN A 191 25.05 -4.33 -6.50
CA ASN A 191 23.61 -4.23 -6.31
C ASN A 191 23.28 -4.83 -4.94
N THR A 192 23.67 -4.15 -3.86
CA THR A 192 23.37 -4.59 -2.50
C THR A 192 21.89 -4.40 -2.22
N ILE A 193 21.17 -5.48 -1.94
CA ILE A 193 19.74 -5.41 -1.57
C ILE A 193 19.61 -4.62 -0.25
N PRO A 194 18.79 -3.56 -0.18
CA PRO A 194 18.59 -2.80 1.04
C PRO A 194 18.07 -3.70 2.17
N LYS A 195 18.69 -3.60 3.35
CA LYS A 195 18.31 -4.43 4.51
C LYS A 195 17.14 -3.81 5.25
N VAL A 196 16.01 -4.52 5.32
CA VAL A 196 14.85 -4.10 6.12
C VAL A 196 15.14 -4.29 7.60
N LYS A 197 14.93 -3.23 8.39
CA LYS A 197 15.19 -3.20 9.83
C LYS A 197 13.88 -3.08 10.60
N LEU A 198 13.75 -3.82 11.69
CA LEU A 198 12.76 -3.52 12.72
C LEU A 198 13.21 -2.27 13.46
N THR A 199 12.44 -1.19 13.36
CA THR A 199 12.79 0.11 13.94
C THR A 199 11.93 0.49 15.13
N ASP A 200 10.73 -0.07 15.23
CA ASP A 200 9.87 0.12 16.39
C ASP A 200 9.02 -1.13 16.64
N ILE A 201 8.71 -1.39 17.90
CA ILE A 201 7.80 -2.44 18.33
C ILE A 201 6.84 -1.80 19.32
N GLN A 202 5.56 -1.82 18.97
CA GLN A 202 4.49 -1.39 19.87
C GLN A 202 3.83 -2.63 20.47
N VAL A 203 3.71 -2.62 21.79
CA VAL A 203 3.01 -3.65 22.57
C VAL A 203 1.77 -3.04 23.19
N LEU A 204 0.69 -3.81 23.31
CA LEU A 204 -0.53 -3.31 23.98
C LEU A 204 -0.30 -3.07 25.49
N SER A 205 0.59 -3.85 26.10
CA SER A 205 0.97 -3.70 27.51
C SER A 205 2.29 -4.40 27.81
N GLY A 206 2.99 -3.95 28.86
CA GLY A 206 4.26 -4.53 29.32
C GLY A 206 5.51 -3.89 28.73
N SER A 207 6.67 -4.50 28.99
CA SER A 207 7.97 -4.10 28.47
C SER A 207 8.65 -5.32 27.86
N TYR A 208 9.48 -5.11 26.85
CA TYR A 208 10.25 -6.17 26.21
C TYR A 208 11.73 -5.80 26.24
N LEU A 209 12.59 -6.82 26.29
CA LEU A 209 14.01 -6.64 26.00
C LEU A 209 14.25 -7.10 24.56
N THR A 210 14.79 -6.20 23.73
CA THR A 210 15.23 -6.53 22.38
C THR A 210 16.72 -6.86 22.41
N LYS A 211 17.08 -8.04 21.93
CA LYS A 211 18.45 -8.32 21.50
C LYS A 211 18.48 -8.33 19.98
N VAL A 212 19.25 -7.42 19.39
CA VAL A 212 19.41 -7.28 17.94
C VAL A 212 20.67 -8.01 17.52
N ASP A 213 20.55 -8.97 16.61
CA ASP A 213 21.67 -9.60 15.94
C ASP A 213 21.71 -9.09 14.48
N ASN A 214 22.45 -7.99 14.29
CA ASN A 214 22.62 -7.34 12.99
C ASN A 214 23.59 -8.10 12.05
N GLU A 215 24.37 -9.04 12.58
CA GLU A 215 25.37 -9.82 11.83
C GLU A 215 24.82 -11.16 11.31
N TYR A 216 23.55 -11.47 11.59
CA TYR A 216 22.92 -12.74 11.21
C TYR A 216 23.08 -13.12 9.73
N SER A 217 22.99 -12.14 8.81
CA SER A 217 23.16 -12.34 7.37
C SER A 217 23.21 -11.00 6.62
N PRO A 218 23.83 -10.92 5.42
CA PRO A 218 23.82 -9.71 4.59
C PRO A 218 22.41 -9.18 4.27
N ILE A 219 21.41 -10.07 4.16
CA ILE A 219 20.04 -9.73 3.75
C ILE A 219 19.01 -9.90 4.87
N ALA A 220 19.41 -10.37 6.06
CA ALA A 220 18.47 -10.66 7.13
C ALA A 220 18.95 -10.17 8.50
N ASN A 221 18.02 -9.63 9.28
CA ASN A 221 18.22 -9.30 10.68
C ASN A 221 17.46 -10.30 11.54
N LYS A 222 18.04 -10.67 12.68
CA LYS A 222 17.38 -11.50 13.70
C LYS A 222 17.17 -10.68 14.96
N TYR A 223 15.95 -10.70 15.45
CA TYR A 223 15.52 -10.02 16.67
C TYR A 223 15.03 -11.06 17.66
N THR A 224 15.52 -11.01 18.88
CA THR A 224 14.98 -11.80 19.99
C THR A 224 14.22 -10.87 20.92
N LEU A 225 12.95 -11.19 21.20
CA LEU A 225 12.15 -10.49 22.19
C LEU A 225 11.96 -11.39 23.40
N GLN A 226 12.34 -10.86 24.56
CA GLN A 226 12.12 -11.51 25.86
C GLN A 226 10.87 -10.95 26.52
N HIS A 227 10.08 -11.81 27.16
CA HIS A 227 8.85 -11.46 27.88
C HIS A 227 7.79 -10.71 27.03
N ALA A 228 7.78 -10.93 25.71
CA ALA A 228 6.83 -10.27 24.82
C ALA A 228 5.38 -10.69 25.11
N VAL A 229 4.52 -9.71 25.36
CA VAL A 229 3.07 -9.89 25.54
C VAL A 229 2.37 -9.59 24.23
N PHE A 230 1.54 -10.52 23.76
CA PHE A 230 0.84 -10.41 22.49
C PHE A 230 -0.59 -9.88 22.69
N PRO A 231 -1.15 -9.17 21.69
CA PRO A 231 -0.59 -8.90 20.35
C PRO A 231 0.49 -7.81 20.34
N ILE A 232 1.39 -7.88 19.34
CA ILE A 232 2.45 -6.89 19.10
C ILE A 232 2.36 -6.34 17.67
N SER A 233 2.66 -5.06 17.50
CA SER A 233 2.83 -4.41 16.20
C SER A 233 4.31 -4.18 15.94
N LEU A 234 4.82 -4.74 14.84
CA LEU A 234 6.18 -4.54 14.37
C LEU A 234 6.20 -3.47 13.29
N TYR A 235 7.05 -2.46 13.44
CA TYR A 235 7.29 -1.46 12.42
C TYR A 235 8.64 -1.71 11.78
N LEU A 236 8.60 -2.20 10.55
CA LEU A 236 9.76 -2.43 9.73
C LEU A 236 9.98 -1.24 8.80
N SER A 237 11.23 -0.87 8.57
CA SER A 237 11.57 0.18 7.63
C SER A 237 12.85 -0.15 6.85
N PHE A 238 12.87 0.33 5.62
CA PHE A 238 14.07 0.47 4.80
C PHE A 238 13.94 1.79 4.04
N ASP A 239 15.04 2.53 3.90
CA ASP A 239 15.04 3.90 3.36
C ASP A 239 13.93 4.78 3.98
N SER A 240 12.99 5.26 3.17
CA SER A 240 11.82 6.06 3.58
C SER A 240 10.53 5.24 3.74
N GLU A 241 10.57 3.93 3.50
CA GLU A 241 9.38 3.07 3.45
C GLU A 241 9.09 2.45 4.82
N ARG A 242 7.80 2.24 5.11
CA ARG A 242 7.34 1.61 6.36
C ARG A 242 6.39 0.44 6.08
N ILE A 243 6.60 -0.65 6.79
CA ILE A 243 5.70 -1.80 6.84
C ILE A 243 5.28 -1.99 8.29
N LYS A 244 3.98 -2.19 8.51
CA LYS A 244 3.46 -2.62 9.80
C LYS A 244 3.09 -4.10 9.72
N VAL A 245 3.59 -4.91 10.66
CA VAL A 245 3.19 -6.32 10.81
C VAL A 245 2.61 -6.50 12.20
N ASP A 246 1.32 -6.78 12.30
CA ASP A 246 0.72 -7.16 13.58
C ASP A 246 0.87 -8.67 13.76
N LEU A 247 1.34 -9.10 14.91
CA LEU A 247 1.43 -10.50 15.31
C LEU A 247 0.48 -10.72 16.49
N SER A 248 -0.41 -11.69 16.38
CA SER A 248 -1.51 -11.90 17.32
C SER A 248 -1.24 -12.99 18.35
N GLU A 249 -0.17 -13.76 18.20
CA GLU A 249 0.17 -14.84 19.13
C GLU A 249 1.68 -15.09 19.24
N LYS A 250 2.06 -15.72 20.36
CA LYS A 250 3.44 -16.09 20.64
C LYS A 250 3.91 -17.20 19.70
N ALA A 251 4.79 -16.84 18.78
CA ALA A 251 5.51 -17.77 17.93
C ALA A 251 6.85 -17.14 17.51
N ASN A 252 7.77 -17.95 16.96
CA ASN A 252 8.84 -17.36 16.16
C ASN A 252 8.31 -17.08 14.75
N TRP A 253 8.81 -15.99 14.16
CA TRP A 253 8.30 -15.44 12.92
C TRP A 253 9.43 -15.23 11.92
N ILE A 254 9.14 -15.51 10.66
CA ILE A 254 9.97 -15.11 9.52
C ILE A 254 9.11 -14.19 8.65
N ILE A 255 9.66 -13.02 8.35
CA ILE A 255 9.05 -11.97 7.52
C ILE A 255 9.96 -11.76 6.32
N ASP A 256 9.52 -12.22 5.16
CA ASP A 256 10.22 -12.05 3.89
C ASP A 256 9.61 -10.82 3.17
N VAL A 257 10.40 -9.77 2.99
CA VAL A 257 9.99 -8.51 2.34
C VAL A 257 10.58 -8.47 0.94
N LYS A 258 9.71 -8.50 -0.06
CA LYS A 258 10.11 -8.43 -1.46
C LYS A 258 10.17 -6.99 -1.93
N LEU A 259 11.39 -6.54 -2.20
CA LEU A 259 11.69 -5.20 -2.70
C LEU A 259 11.64 -5.21 -4.23
N ASP A 260 10.90 -4.25 -4.78
CA ASP A 260 10.97 -3.93 -6.20
C ASP A 260 12.16 -3.01 -6.44
N LYS A 261 12.92 -3.30 -7.50
CA LYS A 261 14.05 -2.47 -7.92
C LYS A 261 13.58 -1.23 -8.65
#